data_AF-A0A6N9Q2B1-F1
#
_entry.id   AF-A0A6N9Q2B1-F1
#
_cell.length_a   1.000
_cell.length_b   1.000
_cell.length_c   1.000
_cell.angle_alpha   90.00
_cell.angle_beta   90.00
_cell.angle_gamma   90.00
#
_symmetry.space_group_name_H-M   'P 1'
#
loop_
_entity.id
_entity.type
_entity.pdbx_description
1 polymer ?
#
loop_
_entity_poly.entity_id
_entity_poly.type
_entity_poly.pdbx_seq_one_letter_code
_entity_poly.pdbx_strand_id
1 'polypeptide(L)'
;MYLEKYPVTSLSGEKYKVSVYRSHIGLGVYEFEVKIYKDVSPTIFNLFKKNKLVYTFGTSWTKYHHWFGKYVNLAKHTIQDYEEKIKKEELDEEKHQIGIKEFIKWNGDILEK
;
A
#
# COMPACT_ATOMS: atom_id res chain seq x y z
N MET A 1 16.01 18.52 -2.06
CA MET A 1 14.92 17.53 -1.87
C MET A 1 14.00 18.09 -0.80
N TYR A 2 12.72 18.29 -1.10
CA TYR A 2 11.73 18.77 -0.12
C TYR A 2 10.89 17.58 0.32
N LEU A 3 10.67 17.46 1.63
CA LEU A 3 9.91 16.38 2.26
C LEU A 3 8.71 16.98 2.96
N GLU A 4 7.52 16.53 2.58
CA GLU A 4 6.28 16.90 3.21
C GLU A 4 5.64 15.68 3.89
N LYS A 5 5.07 15.91 5.08
CA LYS A 5 4.50 14.85 5.91
C LYS A 5 3.04 15.15 6.20
N TYR A 6 2.19 14.18 5.93
CA TYR A 6 0.74 14.30 6.06
C TYR A 6 0.18 13.20 6.94
N PRO A 7 -0.55 13.53 8.03
CA PRO A 7 -1.39 12.55 8.70
C PRO A 7 -2.60 12.25 7.81
N VAL A 8 -2.91 10.97 7.64
CA VAL A 8 -4.08 10.51 6.88
C VAL A 8 -4.83 9.49 7.74
N THR A 9 -6.14 9.67 7.86
CA THR A 9 -7.01 8.67 8.48
C THR A 9 -7.85 8.06 7.36
N SER A 10 -7.80 6.74 7.22
CA SER A 10 -8.60 6.06 6.22
C SER A 10 -10.06 5.90 6.66
N LEU A 11 -10.91 5.46 5.74
CA LEU A 11 -12.33 5.23 6.00
C LEU A 11 -12.57 4.12 7.04
N SER A 12 -11.66 3.15 7.15
CA SER A 12 -11.70 2.10 8.17
C SER A 12 -11.26 2.59 9.57
N GLY A 13 -10.89 3.87 9.70
CA GLY A 13 -10.43 4.45 10.96
C GLY A 13 -8.93 4.23 11.25
N GLU A 14 -8.21 3.59 10.31
CA GLU A 14 -6.78 3.38 10.46
C GLU A 14 -5.99 4.67 10.26
N LYS A 15 -4.95 4.85 11.08
CA LYS A 15 -4.13 6.05 11.08
C LYS A 15 -2.81 5.80 10.37
N TYR A 16 -2.55 6.65 9.41
CA TYR A 16 -1.37 6.63 8.57
C TYR A 16 -0.62 7.95 8.64
N LYS A 17 0.68 7.86 8.42
CA LYS A 17 1.55 8.99 8.14
C LYS A 17 2.13 8.81 6.76
N VAL A 18 1.91 9.77 5.88
CA VAL A 18 2.41 9.74 4.51
C VAL A 18 3.53 10.75 4.37
N SER A 19 4.65 10.33 3.79
CA SER A 19 5.79 11.18 3.49
C SER A 19 5.97 11.26 1.99
N VAL A 20 5.92 12.47 1.43
CA VAL A 20 6.10 12.72 0.00
C VAL A 20 7.44 13.41 -0.21
N TYR A 21 8.27 12.82 -1.07
CA TYR A 21 9.60 13.30 -1.40
C TYR A 21 9.65 13.62 -2.89
N ARG A 22 10.21 14.78 -3.25
CA ARG A 22 10.63 15.01 -4.64
C ARG A 22 12.00 14.40 -4.88
N SER A 23 12.06 13.35 -5.71
CA SER A 23 13.29 12.70 -6.15
C SER A 23 13.70 13.16 -7.55
N HIS A 24 15.00 13.20 -7.82
CA HIS A 24 15.58 13.51 -9.12
C HIS A 24 16.09 12.21 -9.73
N ILE A 25 15.66 11.89 -10.96
CA ILE A 25 15.95 10.59 -11.60
C ILE A 25 16.74 10.71 -12.90
N GLY A 26 16.97 11.92 -13.40
CA GLY A 26 17.70 12.15 -14.65
C GLY A 26 17.73 13.63 -15.04
N LEU A 27 18.45 14.01 -16.09
CA LEU A 27 18.63 15.42 -16.53
C LEU A 27 17.29 16.19 -16.63
N GLY A 28 17.02 17.06 -15.63
CA GLY A 28 15.77 17.82 -15.53
C GLY A 28 14.51 17.03 -15.17
N VAL A 29 14.61 15.73 -14.94
CA VAL A 29 13.48 14.81 -14.70
C VAL A 29 13.32 14.53 -13.20
N TYR A 30 12.09 14.68 -12.72
CA TYR A 30 11.72 14.48 -11.33
C TYR A 30 10.58 13.48 -11.19
N GLU A 31 10.52 12.85 -10.02
CA GLU A 31 9.39 12.04 -9.57
C GLU A 31 9.05 12.32 -8.11
N PHE A 32 7.88 11.86 -7.67
CA PHE A 32 7.55 11.75 -6.26
C PHE A 32 7.77 10.33 -5.76
N GLU A 33 8.52 10.20 -4.67
CA GLU A 33 8.55 9.00 -3.85
C GLU A 33 7.60 9.24 -2.67
N VAL A 34 6.66 8.34 -2.46
CA VAL A 34 5.64 8.39 -1.40
C VAL A 34 5.85 7.20 -0.48
N LYS A 35 5.98 7.47 0.82
CA LYS A 35 6.16 6.44 1.86
C LYS A 35 4.98 6.49 2.82
N ILE A 36 4.29 5.37 2.97
CA ILE A 36 3.19 5.21 3.91
C ILE A 36 3.70 4.50 5.14
N TYR A 37 3.45 5.11 6.29
CA TYR A 37 3.71 4.52 7.58
C TYR A 37 2.39 4.30 8.31
N LYS A 38 2.20 3.12 8.90
CA LYS A 38 1.04 2.80 9.74
C LYS A 38 1.43 3.01 11.20
N ASP A 39 0.53 3.64 11.97
CA ASP A 39 0.72 3.74 13.42
C ASP A 39 0.54 2.34 14.02
N VAL A 40 1.56 1.84 14.72
CA VAL A 40 1.50 0.53 15.38
C VAL A 40 1.36 0.80 16.86
N SER A 41 0.29 0.27 17.47
CA SER A 41 0.10 0.36 18.91
C SER A 41 1.36 -0.14 19.63
N PRO A 42 1.91 0.64 20.58
CA PRO A 42 3.13 0.24 21.27
C PRO A 42 2.84 -1.03 22.06
N THR A 43 3.50 -2.12 21.71
CA THR A 43 3.48 -3.36 22.50
C THR A 43 4.31 -3.14 23.78
N ILE A 44 4.05 -3.91 24.84
CA ILE A 44 4.75 -3.83 26.15
C ILE A 44 6.29 -3.85 26.01
N PHE A 45 6.82 -4.46 24.96
CA PHE A 45 8.27 -4.52 24.66
C PHE A 45 8.83 -3.36 23.82
N ASN A 46 8.00 -2.45 23.31
CA ASN A 46 8.41 -1.37 22.42
C ASN A 46 7.68 -0.07 22.79
N LEU A 47 8.16 0.58 23.85
CA LEU A 47 7.57 1.82 24.40
C LEU A 47 7.64 3.03 23.45
N PHE A 48 8.50 2.99 22.44
CA PHE A 48 8.57 4.05 21.43
C PHE A 48 7.63 3.69 20.29
N LYS A 49 6.50 4.39 20.18
CA LYS A 49 5.62 4.33 19.01
C LYS A 49 6.46 4.53 17.74
N LYS A 50 6.70 3.44 17.02
CA LYS A 50 7.46 3.45 15.77
C LYS A 50 6.47 3.26 14.64
N ASN A 51 6.12 4.36 13.99
CA ASN A 51 5.44 4.35 12.69
C ASN A 51 6.16 3.33 11.80
N LYS A 52 5.50 2.22 11.43
CA LYS A 52 6.10 1.17 10.61
C LYS A 52 5.89 1.53 9.14
N LEU A 53 6.96 1.56 8.34
CA LEU A 53 6.84 1.69 6.89
C LEU A 53 6.12 0.45 6.37
N VAL A 54 5.00 0.67 5.68
CA VAL A 54 4.17 -0.42 5.14
C VAL A 54 4.09 -0.41 3.62
N TYR A 55 4.36 0.73 2.98
CA TYR A 55 4.30 0.84 1.53
C TYR A 55 5.18 1.98 1.02
N THR A 56 5.83 1.75 -0.11
CA THR A 56 6.60 2.74 -0.86
C THR A 56 6.11 2.74 -2.29
N PHE A 57 5.86 3.93 -2.82
CA PHE A 57 5.35 4.15 -4.17
C PHE A 57 6.15 5.26 -4.84
N GLY A 58 6.63 4.99 -6.05
CA GLY A 58 7.23 6.00 -6.92
C GLY A 58 6.24 6.39 -8.02
N THR A 59 6.02 7.68 -8.24
CA THR A 59 5.35 8.14 -9.47
C THR A 59 6.32 8.07 -10.65
N SER A 60 5.84 7.85 -11.86
CA SER A 60 6.66 8.14 -13.04
C SER A 60 6.91 9.64 -13.22
N TRP A 61 7.92 10.01 -14.00
CA TRP A 61 8.17 11.41 -14.38
C TRP A 61 6.98 12.08 -15.08
N THR A 62 6.23 11.32 -15.88
CA THR A 62 5.01 11.81 -16.53
C THR A 62 3.93 12.17 -15.51
N LYS A 63 3.84 11.40 -14.41
CA LYS A 63 2.89 11.62 -13.32
C LYS A 63 3.34 12.71 -12.34
N TYR A 64 4.63 13.03 -12.28
CA TYR A 64 5.15 14.11 -11.43
C TYR A 64 4.40 15.44 -11.67
N HIS A 65 4.26 15.84 -12.94
CA HIS A 65 3.60 17.11 -13.28
C HIS A 65 2.13 17.14 -12.89
N HIS A 66 1.44 16.00 -12.96
CA HIS A 66 0.04 15.89 -12.58
C HIS A 66 -0.19 16.16 -11.09
N TRP A 67 0.74 15.69 -10.26
CA TRP A 67 0.67 15.77 -8.80
C TRP A 67 1.44 16.94 -8.19
N PHE A 68 2.23 17.68 -8.99
CA PHE A 68 2.98 18.83 -8.51
C PHE A 68 2.06 19.87 -7.85
N GLY A 69 2.39 20.26 -6.62
CA GLY A 69 1.57 21.16 -5.81
C GLY A 69 0.28 20.55 -5.23
N LYS A 70 -0.03 19.28 -5.52
CA LYS A 70 -1.23 18.55 -5.05
C LYS A 70 -0.88 17.45 -4.05
N TYR A 71 0.09 17.69 -3.18
CA TYR A 71 0.70 16.68 -2.31
C TYR A 71 -0.27 16.02 -1.32
N VAL A 72 -1.22 16.78 -0.76
CA VAL A 72 -2.26 16.23 0.11
C VAL A 72 -3.15 15.23 -0.62
N ASN A 73 -3.52 15.54 -1.87
CA ASN A 73 -4.36 14.65 -2.68
C ASN A 73 -3.57 13.41 -3.11
N LEU A 74 -2.29 13.59 -3.48
CA LEU A 74 -1.38 12.48 -3.75
C LEU A 74 -1.31 11.54 -2.53
N ALA A 75 -1.09 12.09 -1.33
CA ALA A 75 -1.02 11.31 -0.11
C ALA A 75 -2.30 10.52 0.18
N LYS A 76 -3.48 11.13 0.02
CA LYS A 76 -4.77 10.45 0.17
C LYS A 76 -4.96 9.33 -0.86
N HIS A 77 -4.65 9.61 -2.12
CA HIS A 77 -4.76 8.65 -3.22
C HIS A 77 -3.86 7.44 -2.99
N THR A 78 -2.60 7.65 -2.60
CA THR A 78 -1.68 6.52 -2.35
C THR A 78 -2.14 5.63 -1.20
N ILE A 79 -2.82 6.19 -0.19
CA ILE A 79 -3.43 5.38 0.88
C ILE A 79 -4.57 4.53 0.34
N GLN A 80 -5.44 5.10 -0.51
CA GLN A 80 -6.52 4.34 -1.14
C GLN A 80 -5.96 3.18 -1.98
N ASP A 81 -4.97 3.46 -2.82
CA ASP A 81 -4.30 2.43 -3.63
C ASP A 81 -3.70 1.31 -2.76
N TYR A 82 -3.09 1.67 -1.63
CA TYR A 82 -2.52 0.71 -0.68
C TYR A 82 -3.59 -0.17 -0.03
N GLU A 83 -4.70 0.41 0.44
CA GLU A 83 -5.79 -0.35 1.05
C GLU A 83 -6.48 -1.27 0.05
N GLU A 84 -6.67 -0.81 -1.20
CA GLU A 84 -7.22 -1.64 -2.28
C GLU A 84 -6.30 -2.81 -2.62
N LYS A 85 -4.98 -2.56 -2.65
CA LYS A 85 -3.99 -3.62 -2.87
C LYS A 85 -4.09 -4.71 -1.79
N ILE A 86 -4.16 -4.34 -0.50
CA ILE A 86 -4.30 -5.32 0.59
C ILE A 86 -5.57 -6.15 0.42
N LYS A 87 -6.72 -5.50 0.18
CA LYS A 87 -7.99 -6.21 -0.01
C LYS A 87 -7.94 -7.20 -1.16
N LYS A 88 -7.25 -6.84 -2.24
CA LYS A 88 -7.06 -7.73 -3.39
C LYS A 88 -6.18 -8.94 -3.02
N GLU A 89 -5.08 -8.72 -2.31
CA GLU A 89 -4.20 -9.80 -1.84
C GLU A 89 -4.95 -10.78 -0.92
N GLU A 90 -5.79 -10.27 -0.01
CA GLU A 90 -6.64 -11.11 0.86
C GLU A 90 -7.64 -11.95 0.05
N LEU A 91 -8.27 -11.36 -0.95
CA LEU A 91 -9.24 -12.04 -1.82
C LEU A 91 -8.59 -13.10 -2.73
N ASP A 92 -7.40 -12.81 -3.24
CA ASP A 92 -6.65 -13.76 -4.07
C ASP A 92 -6.16 -14.96 -3.23
N GLU A 93 -5.76 -14.74 -1.98
CA GLU A 93 -5.42 -15.81 -1.02
C GLU A 93 -6.65 -16.67 -0.67
N GLU A 94 -7.82 -16.05 -0.42
CA GLU A 94 -9.05 -16.78 -0.13
C GLU A 94 -9.44 -17.71 -1.29
N LYS A 95 -9.37 -17.20 -2.53
CA LYS A 95 -9.60 -18.01 -3.73
C LYS A 95 -8.61 -19.16 -3.87
N HIS A 96 -7.33 -18.92 -3.57
CA HIS A 96 -6.31 -19.96 -3.60
C HIS A 96 -6.64 -21.08 -2.61
N GLN A 97 -7.01 -20.75 -1.38
CA GLN A 97 -7.40 -21.72 -0.35
C GLN A 97 -8.67 -22.50 -0.72
N ILE A 98 -9.65 -21.86 -1.36
CA ILE A 98 -10.84 -22.54 -1.89
C ILE A 98 -10.43 -23.55 -2.98
N GLY A 99 -9.60 -23.13 -3.93
CA GLY A 99 -9.11 -24.01 -4.99
C GLY A 99 -8.37 -25.24 -4.45
N ILE A 100 -7.52 -25.08 -3.42
CA ILE A 100 -6.88 -26.21 -2.74
C ILE A 100 -7.92 -27.14 -2.09
N LYS A 101 -8.92 -26.60 -1.40
CA LYS A 101 -9.99 -27.41 -0.77
C LYS A 101 -10.80 -28.19 -1.80
N GLU A 102 -11.14 -27.57 -2.93
CA GLU A 102 -11.86 -28.24 -4.02
C GLU A 102 -11.00 -29.34 -4.66
N PHE A 103 -9.71 -29.08 -4.87
CA PHE A 103 -8.78 -30.09 -5.37
C PHE A 103 -8.63 -31.28 -4.42
N ILE A 104 -8.51 -31.04 -3.10
CA ILE A 104 -8.44 -32.12 -2.10
C ILE A 104 -9.73 -32.95 -2.08
N LYS A 105 -10.89 -32.31 -2.28
CA LYS A 105 -12.19 -33.00 -2.37
C LYS A 105 -12.37 -33.77 -3.68
N TRP A 106 -11.57 -33.47 -4.70
CA TRP A 106 -11.62 -34.16 -5.97
C TRP A 106 -10.95 -35.54 -5.83
N ASN A 107 -11.73 -36.55 -5.47
CA ASN A 107 -11.26 -37.89 -5.16
C ASN A 107 -10.81 -38.72 -6.39
N GLY A 108 -10.61 -38.10 -7.56
CA GLY A 108 -10.10 -38.78 -8.77
C GLY A 108 -10.99 -39.90 -9.35
N ASP A 109 -12.11 -40.24 -8.71
CA ASP A 109 -13.02 -41.29 -9.18
C ASP A 109 -13.75 -40.84 -10.45
N ILE A 110 -13.21 -41.21 -11.60
CA ILE A 110 -13.96 -41.30 -12.84
C ILE A 110 -14.97 -42.42 -12.62
N LEU A 111 -16.23 -42.05 -12.38
CA LEU A 111 -17.36 -42.98 -12.45
C LEU A 111 -17.46 -43.49 -13.89
N GLU A 112 -16.71 -44.54 -14.21
CA GLU A 112 -16.96 -45.36 -15.39
C GLU A 112 -18.36 -45.97 -15.22
N LYS A 113 -19.27 -45.54 -16.10
CA LYS A 113 -20.65 -46.03 -16.21
C LYS A 113 -20.71 -47.32 -17.01
#